data_AF-X1L322-F1
#
_entry.id   AF-X1L322-F1
#
_cell.length_a   1.000
_cell.length_b   1.000
_cell.length_c   1.000
_cell.angle_alpha   90.00
_cell.angle_beta   90.00
_cell.angle_gamma   90.00
#
_symmetry.space_group_name_H-M   'P 1'
#
loop_
_entity.id
_entity.type
_entity.pdbx_description
1 polymer ?
#
loop_
_entity_poly.entity_id
_entity_poly.type
_entity_poly.pdbx_seq_one_letter_code
_entity_poly.pdbx_strand_id
1 'polypeptide(L)'
;SIINKKNIPTPLELRINPLNFILGLADVIGELRRYALDNIRNSQFEDLNDILEGMDEIYTYLFTIDYPSAVTQDLRHKVDVARNIIEKTRGDISLAIQMDDLKRCFEGNL
;
A
#
# COMPACT_ATOMS: atom_id res chain seq x y z
N SER A 1 12.41 -4.63 1.39
CA SER A 1 11.92 -5.88 0.77
C SER A 1 10.86 -5.63 -0.29
N ILE A 2 9.90 -4.73 -0.06
CA ILE A 2 8.82 -4.42 -1.01
C ILE A 2 9.30 -3.67 -2.27
N ILE A 3 10.32 -2.83 -2.12
CA ILE A 3 10.97 -2.13 -3.25
C ILE A 3 11.78 -3.10 -4.16
N ASN A 4 12.01 -4.35 -3.74
CA ASN A 4 12.86 -5.32 -4.45
C ASN A 4 12.11 -6.53 -5.03
N LYS A 5 10.77 -6.51 -5.10
CA LYS A 5 9.95 -7.64 -5.63
C LYS A 5 10.32 -9.01 -5.01
N LYS A 6 10.64 -9.04 -3.71
CA LYS A 6 10.88 -10.30 -2.99
C LYS A 6 9.59 -10.73 -2.29
N ASN A 7 9.26 -12.02 -2.41
CA ASN A 7 8.11 -12.64 -1.75
C ASN A 7 7.99 -12.19 -0.29
N ILE A 8 6.78 -11.83 0.12
CA ILE A 8 6.46 -11.49 1.51
C ILE A 8 6.65 -12.77 2.35
N PRO A 9 7.56 -12.79 3.33
CA PRO A 9 7.80 -13.97 4.15
C PRO A 9 6.57 -14.28 5.02
N THR A 10 6.31 -15.56 5.24
CA THR A 10 5.14 -15.98 6.01
C THR A 10 5.35 -15.84 7.52
N PRO A 11 4.28 -15.68 8.35
CA PRO A 11 4.41 -15.64 9.81
C PRO A 11 5.14 -16.87 10.40
N LEU A 12 4.94 -18.05 9.79
CA LEU A 12 5.60 -19.31 10.13
C LEU A 12 7.10 -19.26 9.85
N GLU A 13 7.51 -18.69 8.72
CA GLU A 13 8.93 -18.48 8.36
C GLU A 13 9.63 -17.52 9.31
N LEU A 14 8.90 -16.50 9.79
CA LEU A 14 9.41 -15.50 10.71
C LEU A 14 9.33 -15.91 12.18
N ARG A 15 8.65 -17.03 12.52
CA ARG A 15 8.38 -17.50 13.89
C ARG A 15 7.81 -16.43 14.81
N ILE A 16 6.96 -15.55 14.26
CA ILE A 16 6.34 -14.44 14.99
C ILE A 16 4.85 -14.70 15.21
N ASN A 17 4.31 -14.08 16.26
CA ASN A 17 2.87 -14.10 16.49
C ASN A 17 2.14 -13.51 15.27
N PRO A 18 1.10 -14.18 14.73
CA PRO A 18 0.36 -13.68 13.58
C PRO A 18 -0.19 -12.26 13.75
N LEU A 19 -0.56 -11.87 14.98
CA LEU A 19 -0.98 -10.51 15.31
C LEU A 19 0.12 -9.48 15.04
N ASN A 20 1.36 -9.78 15.45
CA ASN A 20 2.51 -8.89 15.27
C ASN A 20 2.89 -8.76 13.79
N PHE A 21 2.71 -9.83 13.02
CA PHE A 21 2.95 -9.80 11.58
C PHE A 21 1.96 -8.87 10.86
N ILE A 22 0.68 -8.93 11.21
CA ILE A 22 -0.36 -8.08 10.62
C ILE A 22 -0.18 -6.62 11.02
N LEU A 23 0.23 -6.37 12.27
CA LEU A 23 0.63 -5.03 12.70
C LEU A 23 1.76 -4.50 11.81
N GLY A 24 2.82 -5.30 11.63
CA GLY A 24 3.93 -4.93 10.76
C GLY A 24 3.51 -4.67 9.31
N LEU A 25 2.63 -5.49 8.74
CA LEU A 25 2.13 -5.26 7.38
C LEU A 25 1.22 -4.03 7.27
N ALA A 26 0.39 -3.76 8.26
CA ALA A 26 -0.44 -2.56 8.30
C ALA A 26 0.42 -1.28 8.40
N ASP A 27 1.46 -1.31 9.23
CA ASP A 27 2.43 -0.20 9.35
C ASP A 27 3.15 0.04 8.03
N VAL A 28 3.53 -1.04 7.33
CA VAL A 28 4.13 -0.96 6.00
C VAL A 28 3.17 -0.31 4.98
N ILE A 29 1.88 -0.65 4.97
CA ILE A 29 0.90 0.00 4.09
C ILE A 29 0.84 1.51 4.37
N GLY A 30 0.86 1.91 5.64
CA GLY A 30 0.93 3.32 6.03
C GLY A 30 2.20 4.02 5.54
N GLU A 31 3.35 3.36 5.65
CA GLU A 31 4.64 3.86 5.16
C GLU A 31 4.68 3.99 3.63
N LEU A 32 4.09 3.03 2.89
CA LEU A 32 3.94 3.11 1.44
C LEU A 32 3.06 4.28 1.03
N ARG A 33 1.95 4.54 1.74
CA ARG A 33 1.13 5.74 1.52
C ARG A 33 1.95 7.01 1.77
N ARG A 34 2.73 7.07 2.85
CA ARG A 34 3.58 8.24 3.13
C ARG A 34 4.58 8.48 2.01
N TYR A 35 5.25 7.42 1.56
CA TYR A 35 6.19 7.47 0.45
C TYR A 35 5.54 7.95 -0.86
N ALA A 36 4.34 7.45 -1.19
CA ALA A 36 3.58 7.92 -2.35
C ALA A 36 3.25 9.42 -2.27
N LEU A 37 2.77 9.89 -1.11
CA LEU A 37 2.44 11.31 -0.91
C LEU A 37 3.68 12.20 -0.96
N ASP A 38 4.83 11.74 -0.43
CA ASP A 38 6.09 12.48 -0.53
C ASP A 38 6.58 12.59 -1.99
N ASN A 39 6.44 11.53 -2.79
CA ASN A 39 6.75 11.55 -4.22
C ASN A 39 5.83 12.49 -5.01
N ILE A 40 4.51 12.45 -4.76
CA ILE A 40 3.54 13.40 -5.34
C ILE A 40 3.93 14.84 -5.01
N ARG A 41 4.29 15.12 -3.75
CA ARG A 41 4.73 16.45 -3.31
C ARG A 41 5.97 16.94 -4.08
N ASN A 42 6.86 16.03 -4.44
CA ASN A 42 8.08 16.33 -5.19
C ASN A 42 7.90 16.25 -6.72
N SER A 43 6.66 16.06 -7.21
CA SER A 43 6.35 15.86 -8.63
C SER A 43 7.12 14.68 -9.27
N GLN A 44 7.36 13.63 -8.50
CA GLN A 44 7.96 12.37 -8.96
C GLN A 44 6.84 11.34 -9.11
N PHE A 45 6.55 10.93 -10.34
CA PHE A 45 5.36 10.12 -10.65
C PHE A 45 5.69 8.71 -11.15
N GLU A 46 6.96 8.45 -11.48
CA GLU A 46 7.42 7.22 -12.13
C GLU A 46 7.11 5.97 -11.30
N ASP A 47 7.25 6.05 -9.97
CA ASP A 47 7.16 4.89 -9.08
C ASP A 47 5.78 4.74 -8.40
N LEU A 48 4.82 5.63 -8.65
CA LEU A 48 3.56 5.66 -7.89
C LEU A 48 2.66 4.45 -8.15
N ASN A 49 2.64 3.95 -9.38
CA ASN A 49 1.86 2.75 -9.71
C ASN A 49 2.46 1.50 -9.08
N ASP A 50 3.79 1.36 -9.08
CA ASP A 50 4.49 0.23 -8.44
C ASP A 50 4.26 0.22 -6.92
N ILE A 51 4.17 1.40 -6.29
CA ILE A 51 3.82 1.51 -4.87
C ILE A 51 2.40 0.99 -4.62
N LEU A 52 1.41 1.39 -5.44
CA LEU A 52 0.03 0.91 -5.31
C LEU A 52 -0.07 -0.60 -5.47
N GLU A 53 0.60 -1.15 -6.48
CA GLU A 53 0.64 -2.59 -6.72
C GLU A 53 1.21 -3.33 -5.50
N GLY A 54 2.33 -2.84 -4.94
CA GLY A 54 2.90 -3.39 -3.71
C GLY A 54 1.95 -3.32 -2.50
N MET A 55 1.14 -2.26 -2.38
CA MET A 55 0.12 -2.18 -1.33
C MET A 55 -1.01 -3.21 -1.54
N ASP A 56 -1.45 -3.41 -2.78
CA ASP A 56 -2.48 -4.39 -3.14
C ASP A 56 -1.99 -5.84 -2.94
N GLU A 57 -0.71 -6.13 -3.21
CA GLU A 57 -0.09 -7.43 -2.92
C GLU A 57 -0.10 -7.74 -1.42
N ILE A 58 0.29 -6.77 -0.58
CA ILE A 58 0.28 -6.92 0.88
C ILE A 58 -1.15 -7.15 1.38
N TYR A 59 -2.12 -6.39 0.88
CA TYR A 59 -3.53 -6.55 1.23
C TYR A 59 -4.06 -7.93 0.83
N THR A 60 -3.75 -8.39 -0.38
CA THR A 60 -4.13 -9.72 -0.85
C THR A 60 -3.56 -10.79 0.07
N TYR A 61 -2.29 -10.67 0.45
CA TYR A 61 -1.67 -11.59 1.40
C TYR A 61 -2.39 -11.59 2.75
N LEU A 62 -2.67 -10.42 3.33
CA LEU A 62 -3.41 -10.27 4.59
C LEU A 62 -4.80 -10.91 4.53
N PHE A 63 -5.50 -10.78 3.40
CA PHE A 63 -6.84 -11.31 3.20
C PHE A 63 -6.87 -12.84 3.07
N THR A 64 -5.82 -13.44 2.49
CA THR A 64 -5.74 -14.89 2.25
C THR A 64 -5.38 -15.72 3.50
N ILE A 65 -4.94 -15.09 4.58
CA ILE A 65 -4.56 -15.83 5.79
C ILE A 65 -5.83 -16.22 6.56
N ASP A 66 -6.05 -17.53 6.71
CA ASP A 66 -7.10 -18.08 7.57
C ASP A 66 -6.66 -18.01 9.04
N TYR A 67 -7.41 -17.26 9.86
CA TYR A 67 -7.12 -17.09 11.29
C TYR A 67 -8.17 -17.78 12.18
N PRO A 68 -7.76 -18.38 13.33
CA PRO A 68 -8.68 -18.93 14.31
C PRO A 68 -9.64 -17.87 14.85
N SER A 69 -10.93 -18.23 14.99
CA SER A 69 -12.04 -17.32 15.33
C SER A 69 -11.75 -16.36 16.49
N ALA A 70 -11.03 -16.80 17.53
CA ALA A 70 -10.65 -15.99 18.70
C ALA A 70 -9.78 -14.76 18.39
N VAL A 71 -9.10 -14.73 17.24
CA VAL A 71 -8.19 -13.63 16.82
C VAL A 71 -8.80 -12.81 15.65
N THR A 72 -9.90 -13.27 15.06
CA THR A 72 -10.40 -12.74 13.77
C THR A 72 -11.07 -11.36 13.83
N GLN A 73 -11.58 -10.91 14.98
CA GLN A 73 -12.35 -9.66 15.05
C GLN A 73 -11.44 -8.42 14.98
N ASP A 74 -10.40 -8.36 15.81
CA ASP A 74 -9.43 -7.25 15.80
C ASP A 74 -8.60 -7.21 14.52
N LEU A 75 -8.35 -8.39 13.93
CA LEU A 75 -7.69 -8.54 12.64
C LEU A 75 -8.50 -7.97 11.48
N ARG A 76 -9.80 -8.33 11.41
CA ARG A 76 -10.69 -7.83 10.36
C ARG A 76 -10.69 -6.32 10.33
N HIS A 77 -10.83 -5.70 11.50
CA HIS A 77 -10.80 -4.24 11.59
C HIS A 77 -9.51 -3.64 11.02
N LYS A 78 -8.34 -4.24 11.30
CA LYS A 78 -7.05 -3.76 10.76
C LYS A 78 -6.93 -3.95 9.26
N VAL A 79 -7.40 -5.08 8.73
CA VAL A 79 -7.43 -5.33 7.28
C VAL A 79 -8.35 -4.34 6.58
N ASP A 80 -9.49 -3.98 7.18
CA ASP A 80 -10.41 -2.97 6.66
C ASP A 80 -9.79 -1.56 6.67
N VAL A 81 -9.05 -1.22 7.73
CA VAL A 81 -8.29 0.05 7.80
C VAL A 81 -7.22 0.10 6.70
N ALA A 82 -6.46 -0.98 6.51
CA ALA A 82 -5.48 -1.10 5.44
C ALA A 82 -6.13 -0.91 4.06
N ARG A 83 -7.29 -1.53 3.80
CA ARG A 83 -8.05 -1.35 2.57
C ARG A 83 -8.44 0.12 2.34
N ASN A 84 -8.95 0.80 3.37
CA ASN A 84 -9.32 2.20 3.28
C ASN A 84 -8.12 3.10 2.94
N ILE A 85 -6.94 2.80 3.49
CA ILE A 85 -5.70 3.52 3.19
C ILE A 85 -5.34 3.34 1.70
N ILE A 86 -5.41 2.10 1.18
CA ILE A 86 -5.12 1.78 -0.22
C ILE A 86 -6.04 2.55 -1.16
N GLU A 87 -7.36 2.49 -0.94
CA GLU A 87 -8.35 3.17 -1.80
C GLU A 87 -8.13 4.68 -1.83
N LYS A 88 -7.83 5.30 -0.68
CA LYS A 88 -7.50 6.73 -0.62
C LYS A 88 -6.23 7.05 -1.40
N THR A 89 -5.19 6.23 -1.25
CA THR A 89 -3.90 6.43 -1.95
C THR A 89 -4.08 6.30 -3.46
N ARG A 90 -4.94 5.38 -3.91
CA ARG A 90 -5.27 5.23 -5.33
C ARG A 90 -5.94 6.48 -5.88
N GLY A 91 -6.88 7.06 -5.14
CA GLY A 91 -7.52 8.33 -5.49
C GLY A 91 -6.52 9.48 -5.58
N ASP A 92 -5.65 9.63 -4.58
CA ASP A 92 -4.64 10.69 -4.52
C ASP A 92 -3.65 10.60 -5.70
N ILE A 93 -3.13 9.39 -5.99
CA ILE A 93 -2.22 9.15 -7.11
C ILE A 93 -2.90 9.42 -8.45
N SER A 94 -4.14 8.94 -8.63
CA SER A 94 -4.88 9.15 -9.87
C SER A 94 -5.08 10.63 -10.17
N LEU A 95 -5.48 11.41 -9.15
CA LEU A 95 -5.62 12.86 -9.28
C LEU A 95 -4.29 13.53 -9.61
N ALA A 96 -3.22 13.16 -8.93
CA ALA A 96 -1.90 13.74 -9.13
C ALA A 96 -1.38 13.51 -10.56
N ILE A 97 -1.53 12.30 -11.10
CA ILE A 97 -1.13 11.97 -12.48
C ILE A 97 -1.95 12.78 -13.49
N GLN A 98 -3.28 12.85 -13.33
CA GLN A 98 -4.14 13.62 -14.24
C GLN A 98 -3.80 15.12 -14.23
N MET A 99 -3.45 15.68 -13.06
CA MET A 99 -3.01 17.07 -12.96
C MET A 99 -1.66 17.32 -13.64
N ASP A 100 -0.71 16.37 -13.53
CA ASP A 100 0.58 16.43 -14.20
C ASP A 100 0.45 16.33 -15.74
N ASP A 101 -0.39 15.42 -16.22
CA ASP A 101 -0.71 15.30 -17.66
C ASP A 101 -1.33 16.57 -18.22
N LEU A 102 -2.29 17.15 -17.49
CA LEU A 102 -2.90 18.42 -17.87
C LEU A 102 -1.87 19.55 -17.93
N LYS A 103 -0.99 19.64 -16.93
CA LYS A 103 0.10 20.63 -16.90
C LYS A 103 1.02 20.49 -18.12
N ARG A 104 1.45 19.26 -18.43
CA ARG A 104 2.29 18.97 -19.62
C ARG A 104 1.60 19.36 -20.93
N CYS A 105 0.29 19.13 -21.04
CA CYS A 105 -0.48 19.54 -22.21
C CYS A 105 -0.45 21.06 -22.42
N PHE A 106 -0.56 21.85 -21.35
CA PHE A 106 -0.45 23.31 -21.45
C PHE A 106 0.97 23.77 -21.81
N GLU A 107 2.00 23.14 -21.25
CA GLU A 107 3.40 23.49 -21.54
C GLU A 107 3.82 23.14 -22.98
N GLY A 108 3.27 22.06 -23.56
CA GLY A 108 3.56 21.67 -24.95
C GLY A 108 2.82 22.47 -26.03
N ASN A 109 1.87 23.32 -25.65
CA ASN A 109 1.10 24.19 -26.55
C ASN A 109 1.61 25.65 -26.57
N LEU A 110 2.70 25.94 -25.86
CA LEU A 110 3.44 27.21 -25.82
C LEU A 110 4.73 27.10 -26.64
#